data_AF-A0A9P8TUY9-F1
#
_entry.id   AF-A0A9P8TUY9-F1
#
_cell.length_a   1.000
_cell.length_b   1.000
_cell.length_c   1.000
_cell.angle_alpha   90.00
_cell.angle_beta   90.00
_cell.angle_gamma   90.00
#
_symmetry.space_group_name_H-M   'P 1'
#
loop_
_entity.id
_entity.type
_entity.pdbx_description
1 polymer ?
#
loop_
_entity_poly.entity_id
_entity_poly.type
_entity_poly.pdbx_seq_one_letter_code
_entity_poly.pdbx_strand_id
1 'polypeptide(L)'
;MGVAPLNEMWTCGTFEDDSESTNRQSTNDQLDSPTERGFLALDPSAFWETGATIEVSFLTNSDVSERRSQEAAKEVKTIVRAWEDAANIRFVFSDSPDAPVRVQFHNSGDAWTALGTKCYTIGPGKPTMCLVLQQDKRNFQYQVLHEFGHLLGCVHEHSNPNANIDWDKGSVYKYYEVHHQWSKQRTFNEIIRRFGDKEVEYSHFDTSSVMMYPIKPFFIKKGGVGVEDRLNTKLSETDKKFIRRLYPPPTIQEEAGSFYSWNYHGWRRVDRKNTAEVEFDTRSQVKPAIAVGLTEIDLGGKTDLRVEATTPKDLITTSGFTIQTRTWENSVMHSAAATWFKIDNPQTSTYQAGTLDTKLRGVSDRCEMRKQDFEVKFDRAFPTDSPPAVILWLRGFHLGHREVGHREQTQGENLSWGIRLSYDKVTCDSFQLTIEPESGNLLYRAMVTWIAYPKAKIGVFSGVVDSQDLKQVKWGWSKDRRRGYQKFVDLSEAKAAQGCTASDFRVCAGITSFKFTAVDNLRLHADIEKLDGEGDPDSMDKFWVRMWTWNQSDLNKASVSYLAEYR
;
A
#
# COMPACT_ATOMS: atom_id res chain seq x y z
N MET A 1 -20.05 -7.24 -51.92
CA MET A 1 -20.44 -7.08 -50.50
C MET A 1 -19.38 -6.20 -49.88
N GLY A 2 -19.79 -4.99 -49.46
CA GLY A 2 -18.89 -3.87 -49.17
C GLY A 2 -18.08 -4.07 -47.89
N VAL A 3 -16.80 -3.75 -47.98
CA VAL A 3 -15.86 -3.65 -46.86
C VAL A 3 -16.17 -2.33 -46.15
N ALA A 4 -16.55 -2.38 -44.87
CA ALA A 4 -16.70 -1.18 -44.04
C ALA A 4 -15.33 -0.51 -43.87
N PRO A 5 -15.23 0.83 -43.97
CA PRO A 5 -13.96 1.54 -43.98
C PRO A 5 -13.29 1.52 -42.59
N LEU A 6 -11.99 1.25 -42.58
CA LEU A 6 -11.06 1.22 -41.44
C LEU A 6 -10.75 2.62 -40.83
N ASN A 7 -11.66 3.59 -40.92
CA ASN A 7 -11.38 5.00 -40.61
C ASN A 7 -11.94 5.52 -39.27
N GLU A 8 -12.49 4.66 -38.44
CA GLU A 8 -12.90 5.03 -37.07
C GLU A 8 -12.23 4.05 -36.11
N MET A 9 -11.83 4.56 -34.93
CA MET A 9 -11.50 3.84 -33.69
C MET A 9 -10.03 3.78 -33.22
N TRP A 10 -9.73 4.79 -32.37
CA TRP A 10 -8.91 4.81 -31.14
C TRP A 10 -7.38 4.91 -31.22
N THR A 11 -6.85 6.13 -31.20
CA THR A 11 -5.66 6.48 -30.39
C THR A 11 -6.09 7.28 -29.15
N CYS A 12 -5.22 7.35 -28.14
CA CYS A 12 -5.44 7.84 -26.78
C CYS A 12 -6.56 8.90 -26.62
N GLY A 13 -7.77 8.43 -26.33
CA GLY A 13 -8.90 9.24 -25.87
C GLY A 13 -9.44 10.27 -26.86
N THR A 14 -10.19 9.80 -27.86
CA THR A 14 -11.05 10.68 -28.67
C THR A 14 -12.44 10.79 -28.04
N PHE A 15 -12.90 12.02 -27.77
CA PHE A 15 -14.31 12.32 -27.56
C PHE A 15 -14.97 12.50 -28.94
N GLU A 16 -16.05 11.76 -29.20
CA GLU A 16 -17.06 12.16 -30.17
C GLU A 16 -18.10 13.00 -29.44
N ASP A 17 -18.32 14.22 -29.95
CA ASP A 17 -19.22 15.22 -29.38
C ASP A 17 -20.61 14.98 -29.98
N ASP A 18 -21.40 14.08 -29.38
CA ASP A 18 -22.81 13.88 -29.76
C ASP A 18 -23.69 14.83 -28.94
N SER A 19 -23.92 16.02 -29.48
CA SER A 19 -24.92 16.94 -28.98
C SER A 19 -26.33 16.41 -29.28
N GLU A 20 -27.10 16.01 -28.25
CA GLU A 20 -28.52 16.35 -28.15
C GLU A 20 -29.09 16.09 -26.72
N SER A 21 -29.46 17.20 -26.08
CA SER A 21 -30.27 17.43 -24.87
C SER A 21 -30.92 16.25 -24.11
N THR A 22 -30.90 16.32 -22.77
CA THR A 22 -32.12 16.67 -22.00
C THR A 22 -31.83 17.10 -20.56
N ASN A 23 -32.51 18.20 -20.22
CA ASN A 23 -32.54 18.96 -18.98
C ASN A 23 -33.02 18.14 -17.77
N ARG A 24 -32.26 18.08 -16.67
CA ARG A 24 -32.81 17.83 -15.32
C ARG A 24 -32.14 18.70 -14.27
N GLN A 25 -33.00 19.37 -13.50
CA GLN A 25 -32.73 20.40 -12.52
C GLN A 25 -31.88 19.91 -11.35
N SER A 26 -30.89 20.73 -10.98
CA SER A 26 -30.15 20.67 -9.73
C SER A 26 -30.98 21.24 -8.57
N THR A 27 -31.08 20.51 -7.47
CA THR A 27 -31.41 21.07 -6.16
C THR A 27 -30.12 21.33 -5.39
N ASN A 28 -29.96 22.58 -4.95
CA ASN A 28 -28.89 23.10 -4.11
C ASN A 28 -28.78 22.32 -2.79
N ASP A 29 -27.54 22.10 -2.35
CA ASP A 29 -27.16 22.43 -0.97
C ASP A 29 -25.73 22.99 -0.94
N GLN A 30 -25.58 24.11 -0.24
CA GLN A 30 -24.39 24.94 -0.12
C GLN A 30 -23.46 24.39 0.97
N LEU A 31 -22.15 24.32 0.69
CA LEU A 31 -21.09 24.32 1.70
C LEU A 31 -19.84 25.05 1.20
N ASP A 32 -19.26 25.83 2.11
CA ASP A 32 -18.34 26.95 1.94
C ASP A 32 -16.86 26.62 1.59
N SER A 33 -16.21 27.67 1.06
CA SER A 33 -14.77 27.96 0.88
C SER A 33 -14.05 27.49 -0.42
N PRO A 34 -13.37 28.41 -1.17
CA PRO A 34 -12.77 28.12 -2.46
C PRO A 34 -11.23 28.11 -2.41
N THR A 35 -10.62 26.99 -2.04
CA THR A 35 -9.19 26.71 -2.27
C THR A 35 -8.97 25.20 -2.25
N GLU A 36 -8.27 24.67 -3.26
CA GLU A 36 -7.92 23.23 -3.48
C GLU A 36 -8.97 22.32 -4.14
N ARG A 37 -9.41 22.64 -5.35
CA ARG A 37 -10.06 21.67 -6.26
C ARG A 37 -9.24 21.57 -7.56
N GLY A 38 -8.73 20.39 -7.92
CA GLY A 38 -7.97 20.21 -9.17
C GLY A 38 -7.57 18.77 -9.48
N PHE A 39 -8.21 18.12 -10.47
CA PHE A 39 -8.02 16.71 -10.92
C PHE A 39 -8.18 16.43 -12.45
N LEU A 40 -7.12 16.03 -13.16
CA LEU A 40 -7.19 15.62 -14.59
C LEU A 40 -7.86 14.26 -14.80
N ALA A 41 -9.16 14.20 -15.14
CA ALA A 41 -9.75 12.96 -15.65
C ALA A 41 -10.88 13.16 -16.66
N LEU A 42 -10.99 12.17 -17.56
CA LEU A 42 -12.03 11.97 -18.59
C LEU A 42 -13.45 11.95 -18.00
N ASP A 43 -14.47 11.83 -18.86
CA ASP A 43 -15.86 11.57 -18.44
C ASP A 43 -15.89 10.51 -17.32
N PRO A 44 -16.37 10.87 -16.11
CA PRO A 44 -16.41 9.95 -14.97
C PRO A 44 -17.13 8.63 -15.25
N SER A 45 -17.98 8.58 -16.28
CA SER A 45 -18.61 7.33 -16.75
C SER A 45 -17.60 6.26 -17.21
N ALA A 46 -16.37 6.65 -17.54
CA ALA A 46 -15.32 5.75 -18.00
C ALA A 46 -14.44 5.21 -16.86
N PHE A 47 -14.55 5.71 -15.63
CA PHE A 47 -13.70 5.24 -14.53
C PHE A 47 -14.08 3.84 -14.07
N TRP A 48 -13.09 3.12 -13.56
CA TRP A 48 -13.33 1.91 -12.81
C TRP A 48 -13.96 2.26 -11.45
N GLU A 49 -14.63 1.29 -10.84
CA GLU A 49 -15.03 1.45 -9.44
C GLU A 49 -13.77 1.48 -8.55
N THR A 50 -13.81 2.27 -7.47
CA THR A 50 -12.74 2.24 -6.47
C THR A 50 -12.67 0.86 -5.82
N GLY A 51 -11.48 0.27 -5.76
CA GLY A 51 -11.25 -1.10 -5.32
C GLY A 51 -11.41 -2.15 -6.42
N ALA A 52 -11.66 -1.75 -7.68
CA ALA A 52 -11.90 -2.68 -8.78
C ALA A 52 -10.73 -3.65 -9.00
N THR A 53 -11.09 -4.91 -9.28
CA THR A 53 -10.19 -5.90 -9.85
C THR A 53 -10.38 -5.94 -11.36
N ILE A 54 -9.40 -5.41 -12.08
CA ILE A 54 -9.35 -5.29 -13.52
C ILE A 54 -8.64 -6.53 -14.07
N GLU A 55 -9.39 -7.40 -14.75
CA GLU A 55 -8.80 -8.56 -15.44
C GLU A 55 -8.08 -8.13 -16.73
N VAL A 56 -6.87 -8.66 -16.89
CA VAL A 56 -5.98 -8.40 -18.03
C VAL A 56 -5.56 -9.73 -18.66
N SER A 57 -5.82 -9.90 -19.96
CA SER A 57 -5.30 -11.03 -20.74
C SER A 57 -4.37 -10.55 -21.85
N PHE A 58 -3.53 -11.47 -22.34
CA PHE A 58 -2.59 -11.20 -23.42
C PHE A 58 -3.01 -11.97 -24.67
N LEU A 59 -3.31 -11.24 -25.75
CA LEU A 59 -3.71 -11.83 -27.02
C LEU A 59 -2.47 -12.21 -27.84
N THR A 60 -2.54 -13.35 -28.49
CA THR A 60 -1.54 -13.76 -29.48
C THR A 60 -1.88 -13.20 -30.86
N ASN A 61 -0.85 -12.98 -31.68
CA ASN A 61 -1.00 -12.64 -33.10
C ASN A 61 0.18 -13.20 -33.90
N SER A 62 0.15 -13.06 -35.22
CA SER A 62 1.24 -13.51 -36.09
C SER A 62 2.39 -12.51 -36.23
N ASP A 63 2.26 -11.29 -35.72
CA ASP A 63 3.28 -10.24 -35.80
C ASP A 63 4.42 -10.54 -34.80
N VAL A 64 4.09 -10.89 -33.56
CA VAL A 64 5.06 -11.15 -32.49
C VAL A 64 5.13 -12.64 -32.16
N SER A 65 6.35 -13.19 -32.07
CA SER A 65 6.52 -14.60 -31.68
C SER A 65 6.05 -14.84 -30.24
N GLU A 66 5.48 -16.03 -29.99
CA GLU A 66 4.94 -16.43 -28.69
C GLU A 66 5.92 -16.19 -27.53
N ARG A 67 7.19 -16.54 -27.72
CA ARG A 67 8.24 -16.32 -26.73
C ARG A 67 8.40 -14.84 -26.37
N ARG A 68 8.43 -13.95 -27.37
CA ARG A 68 8.59 -12.50 -27.14
C ARG A 68 7.34 -11.90 -26.50
N SER A 69 6.16 -12.39 -26.86
CA SER A 69 4.89 -12.02 -26.23
C SER A 69 4.89 -12.39 -24.73
N GLN A 70 5.31 -13.60 -24.38
CA GLN A 70 5.41 -14.05 -22.98
C GLN A 70 6.45 -13.26 -22.17
N GLU A 71 7.61 -12.96 -22.76
CA GLU A 71 8.65 -12.13 -22.14
C GLU A 71 8.11 -10.71 -21.87
N ALA A 72 7.46 -10.08 -22.86
CA ALA A 72 6.83 -8.77 -22.72
C ALA A 72 5.70 -8.76 -21.69
N ALA A 73 4.84 -9.78 -21.69
CA ALA A 73 3.77 -9.94 -20.70
C ALA A 73 4.31 -10.00 -19.27
N LYS A 74 5.45 -10.67 -19.04
CA LYS A 74 6.11 -10.71 -17.73
C LYS A 74 6.62 -9.33 -17.31
N GLU A 75 7.16 -8.55 -18.24
CA GLU A 75 7.59 -7.17 -17.99
C GLU A 75 6.39 -6.27 -17.67
N VAL A 76 5.29 -6.34 -18.45
CA VAL A 76 4.03 -5.61 -18.18
C VAL A 76 3.52 -5.91 -16.78
N LYS A 77 3.39 -7.20 -16.41
CA LYS A 77 2.95 -7.66 -15.08
C LYS A 77 3.75 -7.06 -13.92
N THR A 78 5.02 -6.72 -14.18
CA THR A 78 5.93 -6.12 -13.20
C THR A 78 5.77 -4.61 -13.15
N ILE A 79 5.73 -3.95 -14.32
CA ILE A 79 5.70 -2.49 -14.44
C ILE A 79 4.39 -1.91 -13.90
N VAL A 80 3.25 -2.50 -14.23
CA VAL A 80 1.93 -1.93 -13.88
C VAL A 80 1.63 -1.93 -12.39
N ARG A 81 2.39 -2.70 -11.58
CA ARG A 81 2.26 -2.71 -10.12
C ARG A 81 2.54 -1.35 -9.50
N ALA A 82 3.27 -0.47 -10.19
CA ALA A 82 3.46 0.92 -9.77
C ALA A 82 2.14 1.69 -9.63
N TRP A 83 1.14 1.40 -10.48
CA TRP A 83 -0.20 1.99 -10.37
C TRP A 83 -0.95 1.45 -9.15
N GLU A 84 -0.88 0.14 -8.88
CA GLU A 84 -1.49 -0.47 -7.69
C GLU A 84 -0.88 0.03 -6.37
N ASP A 85 0.40 0.41 -6.39
CA ASP A 85 1.06 1.00 -5.23
C ASP A 85 0.52 2.41 -4.90
N ALA A 86 -0.09 3.08 -5.87
CA ALA A 86 -0.58 4.45 -5.77
C ALA A 86 -2.12 4.56 -5.70
N ALA A 87 -2.83 3.57 -6.27
CA ALA A 87 -4.26 3.60 -6.49
C ALA A 87 -4.93 2.34 -5.91
N ASN A 88 -6.14 2.50 -5.36
CA ASN A 88 -6.96 1.38 -4.92
C ASN A 88 -7.63 0.67 -6.10
N ILE A 89 -6.81 0.00 -6.92
CA ILE A 89 -7.19 -0.82 -8.06
C ILE A 89 -6.26 -2.02 -8.13
N ARG A 90 -6.68 -3.07 -8.83
CA ARG A 90 -5.88 -4.29 -8.97
C ARG A 90 -5.93 -4.87 -10.36
N PHE A 91 -4.77 -5.19 -10.94
CA PHE A 91 -4.65 -5.97 -12.16
C PHE A 91 -4.48 -7.46 -11.82
N VAL A 92 -5.42 -8.26 -12.29
CA VAL A 92 -5.35 -9.72 -12.25
C VAL A 92 -5.12 -10.23 -13.67
N PHE A 93 -4.08 -11.03 -13.83
CA PHE A 93 -3.70 -11.55 -15.13
C PHE A 93 -4.22 -12.97 -15.30
N SER A 94 -5.01 -13.19 -16.35
CA SER A 94 -5.63 -14.48 -16.67
C SER A 94 -5.55 -14.74 -18.17
N ASP A 95 -5.88 -15.97 -18.56
CA ASP A 95 -6.07 -16.34 -19.97
C ASP A 95 -7.55 -16.21 -20.38
N SER A 96 -8.33 -15.43 -19.62
CA SER A 96 -9.76 -15.25 -19.87
C SER A 96 -9.99 -14.53 -21.21
N PRO A 97 -10.76 -15.11 -22.13
CA PRO A 97 -11.13 -14.43 -23.38
C PRO A 97 -12.08 -13.24 -23.12
N ASP A 98 -12.75 -13.23 -21.96
CA ASP A 98 -13.73 -12.22 -21.55
C ASP A 98 -13.10 -11.11 -20.68
N ALA A 99 -11.77 -11.13 -20.47
CA ALA A 99 -11.09 -10.06 -19.77
C ALA A 99 -11.40 -8.71 -20.47
N PRO A 100 -11.76 -7.65 -19.74
CA PRO A 100 -12.02 -6.34 -20.34
C PRO A 100 -10.74 -5.76 -20.94
N VAL A 101 -9.59 -5.96 -20.29
CA VAL A 101 -8.30 -5.49 -20.78
C VAL A 101 -7.62 -6.63 -21.53
N ARG A 102 -7.43 -6.46 -22.84
CA ARG A 102 -6.85 -7.47 -23.74
C ARG A 102 -5.68 -6.83 -24.46
N VAL A 103 -4.49 -7.11 -23.97
CA VAL A 103 -3.23 -6.53 -24.44
C VAL A 103 -2.72 -7.33 -25.64
N GLN A 104 -2.50 -6.68 -26.77
CA GLN A 104 -1.86 -7.27 -27.94
C GLN A 104 -0.53 -6.58 -28.24
N PHE A 105 0.50 -7.37 -28.51
CA PHE A 105 1.84 -6.84 -28.81
C PHE A 105 2.09 -6.74 -30.31
N HIS A 106 2.80 -5.70 -30.73
CA HIS A 106 3.22 -5.47 -32.11
C HIS A 106 4.72 -5.17 -32.23
N ASN A 107 5.32 -5.44 -33.38
CA ASN A 107 6.73 -5.06 -33.65
C ASN A 107 6.88 -3.58 -34.05
N SER A 108 5.81 -2.96 -34.54
CA SER A 108 5.81 -1.58 -35.04
C SER A 108 4.39 -0.99 -34.99
N GLY A 109 4.26 0.30 -35.21
CA GLY A 109 2.99 1.02 -35.14
C GLY A 109 2.89 1.91 -33.89
N ASP A 110 1.67 2.27 -33.54
CA ASP A 110 1.38 3.12 -32.38
C ASP A 110 0.89 2.28 -31.20
N ALA A 111 1.27 2.67 -29.98
CA ALA A 111 0.67 2.14 -28.76
C ALA A 111 -0.60 2.93 -28.42
N TRP A 112 -1.59 2.23 -27.87
CA TRP A 112 -2.87 2.83 -27.48
C TRP A 112 -3.62 1.94 -26.50
N THR A 113 -4.58 2.52 -25.80
CA THR A 113 -5.57 1.80 -24.99
C THR A 113 -6.96 2.40 -25.15
N ALA A 114 -7.97 1.55 -25.00
CA ALA A 114 -9.32 2.00 -24.66
C ALA A 114 -9.31 2.61 -23.25
N LEU A 115 -10.19 3.58 -23.04
CA LEU A 115 -10.29 4.33 -21.79
C LEU A 115 -11.14 3.58 -20.77
N GLY A 116 -10.54 3.18 -19.65
CA GLY A 116 -11.23 2.56 -18.52
C GLY A 116 -12.31 1.56 -18.89
N THR A 117 -13.53 1.76 -18.40
CA THR A 117 -14.66 0.84 -18.61
C THR A 117 -15.16 0.81 -20.06
N LYS A 118 -14.72 1.72 -20.94
CA LYS A 118 -15.00 1.60 -22.39
C LYS A 118 -14.34 0.35 -22.99
N CYS A 119 -13.40 -0.29 -22.29
CA CYS A 119 -12.96 -1.65 -22.60
C CYS A 119 -14.11 -2.65 -22.81
N TYR A 120 -15.23 -2.49 -22.09
CA TYR A 120 -16.41 -3.36 -22.21
C TYR A 120 -17.21 -3.17 -23.52
N THR A 121 -17.03 -2.05 -24.24
CA THR A 121 -17.75 -1.81 -25.50
C THR A 121 -17.07 -2.49 -26.70
N ILE A 122 -15.81 -2.89 -26.54
CA ILE A 122 -15.03 -3.55 -27.58
C ILE A 122 -15.32 -5.05 -27.55
N GLY A 123 -15.77 -5.58 -28.68
CA GLY A 123 -16.18 -6.99 -28.81
C GLY A 123 -15.09 -8.01 -28.43
N PRO A 124 -15.48 -9.23 -28.05
CA PRO A 124 -14.59 -10.26 -27.53
C PRO A 124 -13.49 -10.63 -28.53
N GLY A 125 -12.32 -10.99 -28.02
CA GLY A 125 -11.14 -11.38 -28.83
C GLY A 125 -10.46 -10.23 -29.59
N LYS A 126 -11.02 -9.02 -29.61
CA LYS A 126 -10.35 -7.82 -30.15
C LYS A 126 -9.47 -7.17 -29.08
N PRO A 127 -8.29 -6.63 -29.42
CA PRO A 127 -7.48 -5.91 -28.45
C PRO A 127 -8.24 -4.70 -27.90
N THR A 128 -8.08 -4.44 -26.61
CA THR A 128 -8.48 -3.16 -25.97
C THR A 128 -7.26 -2.33 -25.59
N MET A 129 -6.06 -2.90 -25.73
CA MET A 129 -4.79 -2.19 -25.62
C MET A 129 -3.79 -2.82 -26.60
N CYS A 130 -3.02 -1.98 -27.29
CA CYS A 130 -1.91 -2.38 -28.12
C CYS A 130 -0.61 -1.78 -27.58
N LEU A 131 0.41 -2.62 -27.42
CA LEU A 131 1.74 -2.21 -27.00
C LEU A 131 2.77 -2.59 -28.06
N VAL A 132 3.73 -1.70 -28.31
CA VAL A 132 4.78 -1.93 -29.31
C VAL A 132 6.04 -2.35 -28.59
N LEU A 133 6.57 -3.53 -28.93
CA LEU A 133 7.79 -4.05 -28.35
C LEU A 133 8.95 -3.08 -28.60
N GLN A 134 9.56 -2.60 -27.52
CA GLN A 134 10.72 -1.72 -27.58
C GLN A 134 12.02 -2.52 -27.37
N GLN A 135 13.09 -2.12 -28.07
CA GLN A 135 14.43 -2.67 -27.79
C GLN A 135 14.98 -2.13 -26.47
N ASP A 136 14.72 -0.84 -26.17
CA ASP A 136 15.09 -0.22 -24.89
C ASP A 136 14.00 -0.50 -23.85
N LYS A 137 14.39 -1.19 -22.77
CA LYS A 137 13.52 -1.49 -21.62
C LYS A 137 12.96 -0.24 -20.94
N ARG A 138 13.70 0.87 -20.96
CA ARG A 138 13.24 2.15 -20.39
C ARG A 138 12.07 2.70 -21.19
N ASN A 139 12.14 2.61 -22.51
CA ASN A 139 11.06 3.04 -23.40
C ASN A 139 9.83 2.13 -23.24
N PHE A 140 10.04 0.81 -23.12
CA PHE A 140 8.94 -0.11 -22.84
C PHE A 140 8.28 0.20 -21.49
N GLN A 141 9.08 0.45 -20.45
CA GLN A 141 8.59 0.81 -19.13
C GLN A 141 7.76 2.10 -19.14
N TYR A 142 8.24 3.14 -19.82
CA TYR A 142 7.46 4.37 -20.02
C TYR A 142 6.13 4.06 -20.72
N GLN A 143 6.17 3.37 -21.87
CA GLN A 143 4.97 3.09 -22.67
C GLN A 143 3.93 2.30 -21.86
N VAL A 144 4.35 1.26 -21.14
CA VAL A 144 3.44 0.47 -20.30
C VAL A 144 2.81 1.33 -19.21
N LEU A 145 3.58 2.15 -18.49
CA LEU A 145 3.00 3.01 -17.46
C LEU A 145 2.05 4.05 -18.05
N HIS A 146 2.39 4.63 -19.20
CA HIS A 146 1.60 5.63 -19.90
C HIS A 146 0.24 5.09 -20.36
N GLU A 147 0.23 3.96 -21.08
CA GLU A 147 -1.00 3.33 -21.55
C GLU A 147 -1.86 2.83 -20.39
N PHE A 148 -1.25 2.28 -19.34
CA PHE A 148 -2.03 1.93 -18.14
C PHE A 148 -2.52 3.16 -17.37
N GLY A 149 -1.88 4.32 -17.50
CA GLY A 149 -2.41 5.59 -16.99
C GLY A 149 -3.69 5.99 -17.70
N HIS A 150 -3.71 5.93 -19.03
CA HIS A 150 -4.92 6.15 -19.83
C HIS A 150 -6.03 5.16 -19.51
N LEU A 151 -5.69 3.88 -19.35
CA LEU A 151 -6.63 2.84 -18.92
C LEU A 151 -7.28 3.18 -17.59
N LEU A 152 -6.59 3.91 -16.70
CA LEU A 152 -7.11 4.32 -15.40
C LEU A 152 -7.77 5.70 -15.41
N GLY A 153 -7.82 6.39 -16.55
CA GLY A 153 -8.51 7.67 -16.70
C GLY A 153 -7.59 8.90 -16.75
N CYS A 154 -6.27 8.72 -16.69
CA CYS A 154 -5.33 9.81 -16.88
C CYS A 154 -5.32 10.29 -18.33
N VAL A 155 -5.15 11.59 -18.55
CA VAL A 155 -4.96 12.19 -19.89
C VAL A 155 -3.55 12.76 -20.02
N HIS A 156 -3.16 13.19 -21.21
CA HIS A 156 -1.83 13.71 -21.46
C HIS A 156 -1.54 15.00 -20.69
N GLU A 157 -0.39 15.06 -20.01
CA GLU A 157 0.03 16.21 -19.19
C GLU A 157 0.33 17.46 -20.03
N HIS A 158 0.73 17.30 -21.29
CA HIS A 158 0.98 18.43 -22.20
C HIS A 158 -0.29 19.21 -22.57
N SER A 159 -1.46 18.59 -22.41
CA SER A 159 -2.77 19.21 -22.64
C SER A 159 -3.29 19.95 -21.40
N ASN A 160 -2.56 19.90 -20.28
CA ASN A 160 -2.88 20.62 -19.04
C ASN A 160 -3.10 22.12 -19.33
N PRO A 161 -4.16 22.76 -18.80
CA PRO A 161 -4.43 24.19 -18.99
C PRO A 161 -3.25 25.10 -18.59
N ASN A 162 -2.44 24.68 -17.61
CA ASN A 162 -1.22 25.37 -17.17
C ASN A 162 0.03 25.09 -18.03
N ALA A 163 -0.02 24.16 -19.00
CA ALA A 163 1.12 23.83 -19.84
C ALA A 163 1.44 24.99 -20.79
N ASN A 164 2.58 25.67 -20.62
CA ASN A 164 2.99 26.76 -21.50
C ASN A 164 3.88 26.28 -22.66
N ILE A 165 3.34 25.45 -23.55
CA ILE A 165 4.06 24.93 -24.73
C ILE A 165 3.79 25.83 -25.94
N ASP A 166 4.84 26.45 -26.48
CA ASP A 166 4.75 27.28 -27.68
C ASP A 166 4.99 26.45 -28.95
N TRP A 167 3.94 25.76 -29.39
CA TRP A 167 3.97 24.86 -30.55
C TRP A 167 4.33 25.57 -31.87
N ASP A 168 5.31 25.03 -32.60
CA ASP A 168 5.41 25.21 -34.05
C ASP A 168 4.44 24.25 -34.74
N LYS A 169 3.17 24.68 -34.81
CA LYS A 169 2.07 23.88 -35.37
C LYS A 169 2.37 23.39 -36.79
N GLY A 170 3.12 24.15 -37.60
CA GLY A 170 3.48 23.76 -38.96
C GLY A 170 4.36 22.51 -38.98
N SER A 171 5.40 22.51 -38.14
CA SER A 171 6.30 21.38 -37.97
C SER A 171 5.60 20.16 -37.36
N VAL A 172 4.70 20.37 -36.39
CA VAL A 172 3.88 19.30 -35.79
C VAL A 172 2.98 18.65 -36.85
N TYR A 173 2.17 19.43 -37.57
CA TYR A 173 1.29 18.87 -38.60
C TYR A 173 2.05 18.11 -39.67
N LYS A 174 3.16 18.68 -40.18
CA LYS A 174 3.98 18.03 -41.20
C LYS A 174 4.55 16.70 -40.73
N TYR A 175 5.02 16.63 -39.48
CA TYR A 175 5.58 15.41 -38.93
C TYR A 175 4.52 14.30 -38.85
N TYR A 176 3.37 14.56 -38.23
CA TYR A 176 2.33 13.52 -38.07
C TYR A 176 1.65 13.14 -39.38
N GLU A 177 1.55 14.07 -40.34
CA GLU A 177 1.10 13.77 -41.71
C GLU A 177 2.06 12.78 -42.40
N VAL A 178 3.38 13.06 -42.36
CA VAL A 178 4.39 12.26 -43.06
C VAL A 178 4.62 10.90 -42.39
N HIS A 179 4.70 10.87 -41.05
CA HIS A 179 5.13 9.68 -40.31
C HIS A 179 3.98 8.80 -39.84
N HIS A 180 2.81 9.38 -39.57
CA HIS A 180 1.65 8.66 -39.02
C HIS A 180 0.40 8.75 -39.91
N GLN A 181 0.46 9.49 -41.03
CA GLN A 181 -0.68 9.70 -41.93
C GLN A 181 -1.89 10.35 -41.24
N TRP A 182 -1.66 11.16 -40.21
CA TRP A 182 -2.74 11.82 -39.47
C TRP A 182 -3.27 13.05 -40.21
N SER A 183 -4.58 13.27 -40.10
CA SER A 183 -5.19 14.53 -40.53
C SER A 183 -4.79 15.67 -39.59
N LYS A 184 -4.79 16.91 -40.10
CA LYS A 184 -4.56 18.10 -39.26
C LYS A 184 -5.51 18.18 -38.07
N GLN A 185 -6.77 17.78 -38.26
CA GLN A 185 -7.76 17.78 -37.18
C GLN A 185 -7.36 16.79 -36.08
N ARG A 186 -6.96 15.57 -36.46
CA ARG A 186 -6.48 14.56 -35.50
C ARG A 186 -5.24 15.05 -34.78
N THR A 187 -4.22 15.51 -35.51
CA THR A 187 -3.00 16.06 -34.88
C THR A 187 -3.31 17.23 -33.96
N PHE A 188 -4.29 18.09 -34.30
CA PHE A 188 -4.71 19.16 -33.40
C PHE A 188 -5.29 18.59 -32.11
N ASN A 189 -6.28 17.69 -32.21
CA ASN A 189 -6.97 17.12 -31.06
C ASN A 189 -6.04 16.31 -30.13
N GLU A 190 -5.11 15.55 -30.71
CA GLU A 190 -4.27 14.59 -29.97
C GLU A 190 -2.98 15.22 -29.41
N ILE A 191 -2.41 16.24 -30.09
CA ILE A 191 -1.06 16.77 -29.80
C ILE A 191 -1.05 18.24 -29.40
N ILE A 192 -1.89 19.07 -30.05
CA ILE A 192 -1.80 20.53 -29.91
C ILE A 192 -2.85 21.05 -28.92
N ARG A 193 -4.01 20.39 -28.83
CA ARG A 193 -5.14 20.84 -28.04
C ARG A 193 -4.75 20.91 -26.57
N ARG A 194 -4.99 22.08 -26.00
CA ARG A 194 -4.98 22.34 -24.57
C ARG A 194 -6.43 22.31 -24.09
N PHE A 195 -6.68 21.66 -22.96
CA PHE A 195 -7.99 21.71 -22.34
C PHE A 195 -8.26 23.12 -21.78
N GLY A 196 -9.53 23.54 -21.79
CA GLY A 196 -9.96 24.72 -21.04
C GLY A 196 -10.11 24.42 -19.54
N ASP A 197 -10.06 25.45 -18.70
CA ASP A 197 -10.13 25.32 -17.21
C ASP A 197 -11.38 24.61 -16.68
N LYS A 198 -12.42 24.46 -17.52
CA LYS A 198 -13.69 23.80 -17.18
C LYS A 198 -13.88 22.43 -17.85
N GLU A 199 -12.99 22.06 -18.78
CA GLU A 199 -13.10 20.78 -19.51
C GLU A 199 -12.51 19.62 -18.73
N VAL A 200 -11.49 19.92 -17.92
CA VAL A 200 -10.79 18.98 -17.06
C VAL A 200 -10.54 19.70 -15.76
N GLU A 201 -10.56 18.99 -14.64
CA GLU A 201 -9.83 19.53 -13.49
C GLU A 201 -8.33 19.21 -13.70
N TYR A 202 -7.38 19.82 -12.99
CA TYR A 202 -5.95 19.60 -13.27
C TYR A 202 -5.03 19.95 -12.11
N SER A 203 -3.87 19.29 -12.05
CA SER A 203 -2.77 19.67 -11.16
C SER A 203 -1.94 20.80 -11.76
N HIS A 204 -0.96 21.31 -11.00
CA HIS A 204 0.15 22.04 -11.61
C HIS A 204 0.81 21.20 -12.71
N PHE A 205 1.25 21.88 -13.77
CA PHE A 205 1.93 21.25 -14.89
C PHE A 205 3.20 20.52 -14.43
N ASP A 206 3.24 19.19 -14.63
CA ASP A 206 4.33 18.34 -14.15
C ASP A 206 5.13 17.72 -15.29
N THR A 207 6.27 18.32 -15.62
CA THR A 207 7.18 17.79 -16.66
C THR A 207 7.76 16.42 -16.33
N SER A 208 7.67 15.95 -15.07
CA SER A 208 8.10 14.63 -14.63
C SER A 208 7.00 13.56 -14.64
N SER A 209 5.76 13.94 -14.98
CA SER A 209 4.63 13.01 -15.10
C SER A 209 4.91 11.94 -16.16
N VAL A 210 4.51 10.69 -15.88
CA VAL A 210 4.53 9.63 -16.89
C VAL A 210 3.56 9.90 -18.03
N MET A 211 2.55 10.76 -17.82
CA MET A 211 1.59 11.20 -18.83
C MET A 211 2.11 12.34 -19.71
N MET A 212 3.34 12.82 -19.47
CA MET A 212 3.97 13.81 -20.32
C MET A 212 4.32 13.20 -21.68
N TYR A 213 3.67 13.71 -22.74
CA TYR A 213 3.95 13.28 -24.10
C TYR A 213 5.38 13.68 -24.51
N PRO A 214 6.12 12.84 -25.26
CA PRO A 214 7.46 13.17 -25.71
C PRO A 214 7.42 14.28 -26.77
N ILE A 215 7.66 15.52 -26.35
CA ILE A 215 7.65 16.69 -27.24
C ILE A 215 9.05 16.90 -27.84
N LYS A 216 9.15 16.68 -29.15
CA LYS A 216 10.39 16.90 -29.91
C LYS A 216 10.75 18.39 -29.94
N PRO A 217 12.03 18.79 -29.85
CA PRO A 217 12.45 20.19 -29.86
C PRO A 217 12.02 20.92 -31.11
N PHE A 218 11.97 20.25 -32.26
CA PHE A 218 11.50 20.82 -33.53
C PHE A 218 9.97 20.98 -33.62
N PHE A 219 9.21 20.52 -32.62
CA PHE A 219 7.78 20.83 -32.48
C PHE A 219 7.51 22.16 -31.77
N ILE A 220 8.54 22.79 -31.20
CA ILE A 220 8.42 24.00 -30.39
C ILE A 220 9.13 25.15 -31.11
N LYS A 221 8.57 26.36 -31.00
CA LYS A 221 9.22 27.55 -31.55
C LYS A 221 10.60 27.79 -30.91
N LYS A 222 11.48 28.43 -31.68
CA LYS A 222 12.88 28.70 -31.31
C LYS A 222 12.97 29.40 -29.94
N GLY A 223 13.64 28.76 -28.98
CA GLY A 223 13.79 29.26 -27.60
C GLY A 223 12.90 28.56 -26.56
N GLY A 224 11.98 27.68 -26.96
CA GLY A 224 11.23 26.84 -26.04
C GLY A 224 12.01 25.61 -25.56
N VAL A 225 11.58 25.02 -24.45
CA VAL A 225 12.19 23.81 -23.85
C VAL A 225 11.39 22.58 -24.27
N GLY A 226 12.00 21.69 -25.07
CA GLY A 226 11.45 20.38 -25.39
C GLY A 226 11.61 19.38 -24.26
N VAL A 227 10.78 18.33 -24.26
CA VAL A 227 10.85 17.22 -23.32
C VAL A 227 11.26 15.96 -24.10
N GLU A 228 12.46 15.98 -24.70
CA GLU A 228 12.90 14.86 -25.56
C GLU A 228 13.92 13.95 -24.90
N ASP A 229 14.83 14.45 -24.06
CA ASP A 229 16.03 13.64 -23.78
C ASP A 229 15.85 12.55 -22.71
N ARG A 230 14.72 12.52 -21.98
CA ARG A 230 14.45 11.52 -20.93
C ARG A 230 12.97 11.24 -20.76
N LEU A 231 12.49 10.10 -21.28
CA LEU A 231 11.16 9.58 -20.93
C LEU A 231 11.04 9.38 -19.41
N ASN A 232 9.88 9.75 -18.87
CA ASN A 232 9.57 9.57 -17.45
C ASN A 232 9.21 8.10 -17.19
N THR A 233 10.19 7.28 -16.81
CA THR A 233 9.98 5.83 -16.64
C THR A 233 9.40 5.45 -15.27
N LYS A 234 8.87 6.40 -14.51
CA LYS A 234 8.31 6.21 -13.17
C LYS A 234 7.17 7.20 -12.97
N LEU A 235 6.20 6.82 -12.14
CA LEU A 235 5.16 7.73 -11.69
C LEU A 235 5.79 8.86 -10.87
N SER A 236 5.47 10.11 -11.22
CA SER A 236 5.82 11.28 -10.42
C SER A 236 5.03 11.30 -9.10
N GLU A 237 5.40 12.17 -8.16
CA GLU A 237 4.59 12.37 -6.95
C GLU A 237 3.22 12.99 -7.28
N THR A 238 3.13 13.77 -8.36
CA THR A 238 1.86 14.31 -8.86
C THR A 238 0.98 13.20 -9.41
N ASP A 239 1.53 12.29 -10.24
CA ASP A 239 0.80 11.13 -10.78
C ASP A 239 0.21 10.30 -9.64
N LYS A 240 1.01 10.00 -8.61
CA LYS A 240 0.59 9.20 -7.46
C LYS A 240 -0.50 9.89 -6.65
N LYS A 241 -0.37 11.19 -6.37
CA LYS A 241 -1.39 11.96 -5.63
C LYS A 241 -2.70 12.01 -6.41
N PHE A 242 -2.59 12.26 -7.70
CA PHE A 242 -3.72 12.35 -8.61
C PHE A 242 -4.50 11.03 -8.65
N ILE A 243 -3.83 9.93 -8.96
CA ILE A 243 -4.50 8.62 -9.08
C ILE A 243 -5.03 8.10 -7.75
N ARG A 244 -4.35 8.43 -6.63
CA ARG A 244 -4.84 8.10 -5.29
C ARG A 244 -6.14 8.81 -4.96
N ARG A 245 -6.37 10.03 -5.45
CA ARG A 245 -7.66 10.68 -5.25
C ARG A 245 -8.74 10.08 -6.14
N LEU A 246 -8.39 9.66 -7.35
CA LEU A 246 -9.33 9.01 -8.26
C LEU A 246 -9.77 7.64 -7.73
N TYR A 247 -8.84 6.88 -7.16
CA TYR A 247 -9.08 5.58 -6.55
C TYR A 247 -8.54 5.56 -5.10
N PRO A 248 -9.26 6.15 -4.14
CA PRO A 248 -8.79 6.28 -2.77
C PRO A 248 -8.67 4.93 -2.05
N PRO A 249 -7.67 4.77 -1.16
CA PRO A 249 -7.63 3.63 -0.25
C PRO A 249 -8.90 3.54 0.60
N PRO A 250 -9.24 2.36 1.14
CA PRO A 250 -10.33 2.24 2.10
C PRO A 250 -10.07 3.10 3.34
N THR A 251 -11.14 3.65 3.91
CA THR A 251 -11.12 4.44 5.13
C THR A 251 -11.44 3.57 6.35
N ILE A 252 -10.75 3.84 7.46
CA ILE A 252 -10.92 3.21 8.77
C ILE A 252 -11.07 4.33 9.78
N GLN A 253 -11.99 4.17 10.73
CA GLN A 253 -12.16 5.12 11.81
C GLN A 253 -11.10 4.84 12.90
N GLU A 254 -10.69 5.87 13.68
CA GLU A 254 -9.52 5.79 14.58
C GLU A 254 -9.70 4.74 15.70
N GLU A 255 -10.92 4.60 16.19
CA GLU A 255 -11.33 3.73 17.28
C GLU A 255 -11.17 2.23 16.99
N ALA A 256 -11.15 1.84 15.72
CA ALA A 256 -10.97 0.47 15.29
C ALA A 256 -9.62 -0.09 15.77
N GLY A 257 -8.62 0.77 15.93
CA GLY A 257 -7.32 0.49 16.55
C GLY A 257 -6.43 -0.50 15.79
N SER A 258 -6.95 -1.15 14.74
CA SER A 258 -6.25 -2.11 13.89
C SER A 258 -6.72 -2.09 12.45
N PHE A 259 -5.77 -2.36 11.55
CA PHE A 259 -5.97 -2.51 10.12
C PHE A 259 -5.72 -3.97 9.74
N TYR A 260 -6.67 -4.58 9.03
CA TYR A 260 -6.55 -5.94 8.50
C TYR A 260 -6.62 -5.90 6.98
N SER A 261 -5.57 -6.39 6.30
CA SER A 261 -5.54 -6.35 4.82
C SER A 261 -6.69 -7.15 4.19
N TRP A 262 -7.14 -8.22 4.84
CA TRP A 262 -8.21 -9.09 4.33
C TRP A 262 -9.62 -8.51 4.49
N ASN A 263 -9.83 -7.40 5.23
CA ASN A 263 -11.14 -6.72 5.30
C ASN A 263 -11.56 -6.12 3.96
N TYR A 264 -10.60 -5.85 3.09
CA TYR A 264 -10.82 -5.08 1.87
C TYR A 264 -10.65 -5.93 0.61
N HIS A 265 -10.38 -7.23 0.75
CA HIS A 265 -9.98 -8.13 -0.33
C HIS A 265 -10.65 -9.50 -0.23
N GLY A 266 -10.98 -10.12 -1.36
CA GLY A 266 -11.47 -11.50 -1.39
C GLY A 266 -10.41 -12.50 -0.90
N TRP A 267 -10.86 -13.59 -0.27
CA TRP A 267 -10.03 -14.72 0.21
C TRP A 267 -9.23 -15.31 -0.97
N ARG A 268 -7.93 -14.96 -1.10
CA ARG A 268 -6.85 -15.49 -2.01
C ARG A 268 -5.92 -14.40 -2.58
N ARG A 269 -6.15 -13.12 -2.29
CA ARG A 269 -5.28 -12.03 -2.78
C ARG A 269 -3.87 -12.14 -2.17
N VAL A 270 -2.85 -11.81 -2.96
CA VAL A 270 -1.44 -11.69 -2.52
C VAL A 270 -0.96 -10.30 -2.93
N ASP A 271 -0.72 -9.44 -1.95
CA ASP A 271 -0.32 -8.06 -2.19
C ASP A 271 1.07 -7.78 -1.65
N ARG A 272 1.85 -7.04 -2.44
CA ARG A 272 3.13 -6.53 -1.96
C ARG A 272 2.96 -5.35 -1.03
N LYS A 273 1.82 -4.68 -1.10
CA LYS A 273 1.46 -3.52 -0.30
C LYS A 273 -0.06 -3.45 -0.13
N ASN A 274 -0.51 -3.29 1.10
CA ASN A 274 -1.88 -2.93 1.43
C ASN A 274 -1.88 -1.55 2.09
N THR A 275 -2.92 -0.76 1.85
CA THR A 275 -3.02 0.63 2.32
C THR A 275 -4.44 0.91 2.77
N ALA A 276 -4.59 1.67 3.86
CA ALA A 276 -5.84 2.28 4.28
C ALA A 276 -5.59 3.69 4.84
N GLU A 277 -6.59 4.55 4.76
CA GLU A 277 -6.60 5.83 5.46
C GLU A 277 -7.28 5.66 6.81
N VAL A 278 -6.63 6.09 7.88
CA VAL A 278 -7.23 6.18 9.21
C VAL A 278 -7.64 7.63 9.43
N GLU A 279 -8.94 7.87 9.58
CA GLU A 279 -9.49 9.19 9.90
C GLU A 279 -9.54 9.37 11.41
N PHE A 280 -9.15 10.56 11.88
CA PHE A 280 -9.27 10.88 13.30
C PHE A 280 -10.69 11.32 13.63
N ASP A 281 -11.23 10.79 14.73
CA ASP A 281 -12.53 11.20 15.30
C ASP A 281 -12.57 12.71 15.54
N THR A 282 -11.42 13.29 15.92
CA THR A 282 -11.24 14.73 16.10
C THR A 282 -9.92 15.17 15.50
N ARG A 283 -9.99 16.27 14.74
CA ARG A 283 -8.80 16.90 14.15
C ARG A 283 -7.81 17.30 15.25
N SER A 284 -6.59 16.79 15.14
CA SER A 284 -5.49 17.14 16.04
C SER A 284 -5.02 18.58 15.79
N GLN A 285 -4.62 19.26 16.86
CA GLN A 285 -4.13 20.65 16.80
C GLN A 285 -2.76 20.76 16.12
N VAL A 286 -1.93 19.75 16.31
CA VAL A 286 -0.62 19.60 15.69
C VAL A 286 -0.55 18.25 14.99
N LYS A 287 0.47 18.05 14.17
CA LYS A 287 0.72 16.76 13.53
C LYS A 287 1.07 15.72 14.61
N PRO A 288 0.27 14.65 14.78
CA PRO A 288 0.51 13.65 15.82
C PRO A 288 1.69 12.73 15.45
N ALA A 289 2.21 12.03 16.44
CA ALA A 289 3.10 10.88 16.23
C ALA A 289 2.29 9.58 16.32
N ILE A 290 2.54 8.64 15.40
CA ILE A 290 1.81 7.38 15.31
C ILE A 290 2.79 6.22 15.48
N ALA A 291 2.67 5.49 16.59
CA ALA A 291 3.36 4.23 16.79
C ALA A 291 2.59 3.10 16.08
N VAL A 292 3.27 2.18 15.40
CA VAL A 292 2.65 1.11 14.61
C VAL A 292 3.33 -0.22 14.92
N GLY A 293 2.55 -1.30 15.06
CA GLY A 293 3.03 -2.66 15.30
C GLY A 293 2.25 -3.69 14.50
N LEU A 294 2.86 -4.83 14.19
CA LEU A 294 2.19 -5.96 13.53
C LEU A 294 1.25 -6.67 14.51
N THR A 295 0.07 -7.03 14.03
CA THR A 295 -0.90 -7.88 14.75
C THR A 295 -1.19 -9.19 14.01
N GLU A 296 -0.96 -9.24 12.70
CA GLU A 296 -1.10 -10.46 11.90
C GLU A 296 0.02 -10.57 10.86
N ILE A 297 0.45 -11.81 10.62
CA ILE A 297 1.41 -12.20 9.59
C ILE A 297 0.89 -13.49 8.91
N ASP A 298 0.60 -13.47 7.60
CA ASP A 298 0.46 -14.67 6.75
C ASP A 298 1.42 -14.57 5.54
N LEU A 299 2.57 -15.24 5.66
CA LEU A 299 3.64 -15.21 4.67
C LEU A 299 3.95 -16.59 4.11
N GLY A 300 4.17 -16.67 2.80
CA GLY A 300 4.61 -17.87 2.09
C GLY A 300 5.98 -18.35 2.54
N GLY A 301 6.08 -19.61 3.00
CA GLY A 301 7.30 -20.16 3.62
C GLY A 301 8.43 -20.58 2.68
N LYS A 302 8.21 -20.52 1.36
CA LYS A 302 9.14 -21.05 0.34
C LYS A 302 10.33 -20.14 0.05
N THR A 303 10.25 -18.88 0.47
CA THR A 303 11.28 -17.85 0.27
C THR A 303 11.49 -17.14 1.60
N ASP A 304 12.57 -16.37 1.72
CA ASP A 304 12.74 -15.39 2.80
C ASP A 304 11.42 -14.68 3.15
N LEU A 305 11.20 -14.48 4.44
CA LEU A 305 10.01 -13.86 5.00
C LEU A 305 10.30 -12.39 5.28
N ARG A 306 9.57 -11.51 4.61
CA ARG A 306 9.72 -10.06 4.74
C ARG A 306 8.37 -9.43 4.94
N VAL A 307 8.22 -8.63 5.97
CA VAL A 307 7.02 -7.85 6.20
C VAL A 307 7.35 -6.62 7.03
N GLU A 308 6.66 -5.52 6.76
CA GLU A 308 6.64 -4.33 7.61
C GLU A 308 5.23 -3.75 7.70
N ALA A 309 4.88 -3.25 8.88
CA ALA A 309 3.77 -2.34 9.11
C ALA A 309 4.32 -0.91 9.22
N THR A 310 3.72 0.05 8.53
CA THR A 310 4.27 1.40 8.45
C THR A 310 3.20 2.47 8.25
N THR A 311 3.59 3.71 8.57
CA THR A 311 2.85 4.93 8.24
C THR A 311 3.87 5.93 7.69
N PRO A 312 3.82 6.28 6.39
CA PRO A 312 4.75 7.24 5.81
C PRO A 312 4.59 8.61 6.47
N LYS A 313 5.71 9.21 6.90
CA LYS A 313 5.68 10.46 7.69
C LYS A 313 5.00 11.61 6.95
N ASP A 314 5.11 11.67 5.64
CA ASP A 314 4.49 12.65 4.75
C ASP A 314 2.97 12.48 4.63
N LEU A 315 2.45 11.30 4.96
CA LEU A 315 1.02 10.96 4.93
C LEU A 315 0.34 10.97 6.31
N ILE A 316 1.02 11.52 7.32
CA ILE A 316 0.40 11.85 8.62
C ILE A 316 0.00 13.32 8.59
N THR A 317 -1.28 13.59 8.83
CA THR A 317 -1.87 14.93 8.83
C THR A 317 -2.54 15.22 10.17
N THR A 318 -3.16 16.39 10.31
CA THR A 318 -3.97 16.72 11.49
C THR A 318 -5.34 16.02 11.51
N SER A 319 -5.80 15.45 10.40
CA SER A 319 -7.13 14.83 10.27
C SER A 319 -7.08 13.30 10.14
N GLY A 320 -5.89 12.73 10.00
CA GLY A 320 -5.74 11.29 9.84
C GLY A 320 -4.33 10.91 9.40
N PHE A 321 -4.13 9.63 9.11
CA PHE A 321 -2.89 9.10 8.58
C PHE A 321 -3.11 7.87 7.70
N THR A 322 -2.17 7.62 6.81
CA THR A 322 -2.15 6.36 6.06
C THR A 322 -1.45 5.25 6.85
N ILE A 323 -2.10 4.09 6.98
CA ILE A 323 -1.50 2.84 7.49
C ILE A 323 -1.25 1.84 6.36
N GLN A 324 -0.13 1.12 6.42
CA GLN A 324 0.30 0.20 5.37
C GLN A 324 0.93 -1.07 5.93
N THR A 325 0.70 -2.19 5.24
CA THR A 325 1.52 -3.40 5.36
C THR A 325 2.21 -3.66 4.04
N ARG A 326 3.50 -4.04 4.07
CA ARG A 326 4.31 -4.21 2.87
C ARG A 326 5.21 -5.44 2.97
N THR A 327 5.48 -6.04 1.82
CA THR A 327 6.53 -7.04 1.62
C THR A 327 7.38 -6.66 0.40
N TRP A 328 8.57 -7.23 0.27
CA TRP A 328 9.50 -6.90 -0.81
C TRP A 328 10.23 -8.13 -1.36
N GLU A 329 10.95 -7.92 -2.46
CA GLU A 329 11.61 -8.99 -3.24
C GLU A 329 10.64 -10.12 -3.62
N ASN A 330 11.00 -11.37 -3.33
CA ASN A 330 10.27 -12.59 -3.69
C ASN A 330 9.35 -13.10 -2.59
N SER A 331 9.24 -12.39 -1.45
CA SER A 331 8.36 -12.76 -0.36
C SER A 331 6.89 -12.67 -0.79
N VAL A 332 6.10 -13.66 -0.39
CA VAL A 332 4.66 -13.77 -0.70
C VAL A 332 3.89 -13.41 0.56
N MET A 333 3.15 -12.30 0.55
CA MET A 333 2.27 -11.90 1.65
C MET A 333 0.81 -12.16 1.27
N HIS A 334 0.19 -13.14 1.94
CA HIS A 334 -1.24 -13.44 1.77
C HIS A 334 -2.11 -12.46 2.54
N SER A 335 -1.69 -12.12 3.76
CA SER A 335 -2.29 -11.07 4.56
C SER A 335 -1.33 -10.57 5.64
N ALA A 336 -1.60 -9.37 6.13
CA ALA A 336 -0.94 -8.80 7.29
C ALA A 336 -1.86 -7.76 7.95
N ALA A 337 -1.71 -7.59 9.25
CA ALA A 337 -2.46 -6.61 10.02
C ALA A 337 -1.54 -5.77 10.90
N ALA A 338 -1.98 -4.55 11.19
CA ALA A 338 -1.22 -3.60 11.98
C ALA A 338 -2.11 -2.83 12.95
N THR A 339 -1.65 -2.66 14.19
CA THR A 339 -2.25 -1.76 15.18
C THR A 339 -1.54 -0.41 15.18
N TRP A 340 -2.17 0.60 15.78
CA TRP A 340 -1.54 1.89 16.04
C TRP A 340 -1.79 2.42 17.45
N PHE A 341 -0.92 3.34 17.87
CA PHE A 341 -1.13 4.21 19.02
C PHE A 341 -0.81 5.66 18.64
N LYS A 342 -1.81 6.53 18.79
CA LYS A 342 -1.71 7.96 18.47
C LYS A 342 -1.26 8.77 19.69
N ILE A 343 -0.24 9.58 19.49
CA ILE A 343 0.25 10.61 20.40
C ILE A 343 -0.13 11.97 19.80
N ASP A 344 -1.19 12.60 20.31
CA ASP A 344 -1.79 13.81 19.71
C ASP A 344 -0.81 14.98 19.56
N ASN A 345 0.00 15.24 20.58
CA ASN A 345 1.02 16.28 20.56
C ASN A 345 2.37 15.70 21.04
N PRO A 346 3.27 15.28 20.13
CA PRO A 346 4.53 14.64 20.51
C PRO A 346 5.49 15.57 21.27
N GLN A 347 5.30 16.90 21.23
CA GLN A 347 6.12 17.86 21.95
C GLN A 347 5.72 17.99 23.43
N THR A 348 4.43 17.92 23.74
CA THR A 348 3.92 18.12 25.11
C THR A 348 3.40 16.85 25.77
N SER A 349 3.22 15.77 25.02
CA SER A 349 2.74 14.51 25.56
C SER A 349 3.73 13.91 26.56
N THR A 350 3.17 13.28 27.59
CA THR A 350 3.91 12.40 28.51
C THR A 350 4.34 11.10 27.84
N TYR A 351 3.70 10.73 26.72
CA TYR A 351 4.10 9.60 25.91
C TYR A 351 5.25 9.98 24.98
N GLN A 352 6.17 9.05 24.79
CA GLN A 352 7.19 9.10 23.75
C GLN A 352 7.15 7.79 22.98
N ALA A 353 7.38 7.84 21.68
CA ALA A 353 7.48 6.65 20.86
C ALA A 353 8.53 6.84 19.78
N GLY A 354 9.15 5.74 19.38
CA GLY A 354 10.17 5.76 18.34
C GLY A 354 10.30 4.41 17.68
N THR A 355 11.20 4.35 16.70
CA THR A 355 11.45 3.14 15.93
C THR A 355 12.94 2.86 15.87
N LEU A 356 13.32 1.60 16.04
CA LEU A 356 14.64 1.09 15.69
C LEU A 356 14.51 0.24 14.43
N ASP A 357 15.39 0.47 13.46
CA ASP A 357 15.55 -0.37 12.28
C ASP A 357 17.00 -0.79 12.18
N THR A 358 17.24 -2.10 12.19
CA THR A 358 18.60 -2.66 12.21
C THR A 358 19.28 -2.62 10.84
N LYS A 359 18.61 -2.11 9.80
CA LYS A 359 19.22 -1.94 8.47
C LYS A 359 20.41 -1.00 8.53
N LEU A 360 21.61 -1.57 8.43
CA LEU A 360 22.85 -0.82 8.34
C LEU A 360 23.03 -0.26 6.91
N ARG A 361 23.22 1.06 6.78
CA ARG A 361 23.51 1.67 5.48
C ARG A 361 24.85 1.14 4.93
N GLY A 362 24.85 0.71 3.67
CA GLY A 362 26.05 0.25 2.97
C GLY A 362 26.47 -1.20 3.26
N VAL A 363 25.71 -1.93 4.08
CA VAL A 363 25.92 -3.37 4.32
C VAL A 363 24.91 -4.15 3.48
N SER A 364 25.31 -5.32 2.99
CA SER A 364 24.41 -6.24 2.28
C SER A 364 23.19 -6.55 3.15
N ASP A 365 22.00 -6.54 2.54
CA ASP A 365 20.72 -6.90 3.18
C ASP A 365 20.67 -8.38 3.63
N ARG A 366 21.77 -9.14 3.50
CA ARG A 366 21.92 -10.54 3.94
C ARG A 366 22.99 -10.76 5.02
N CYS A 367 23.39 -9.72 5.75
CA CYS A 367 24.27 -9.92 6.91
C CYS A 367 23.47 -10.51 8.07
N GLU A 368 23.77 -11.77 8.45
CA GLU A 368 23.11 -12.44 9.58
C GLU A 368 23.36 -11.67 10.88
N MET A 369 22.27 -11.32 11.55
CA MET A 369 22.29 -10.75 12.88
C MET A 369 22.43 -11.85 13.93
N ARG A 370 23.41 -11.69 14.82
CA ARG A 370 23.41 -12.36 16.12
C ARG A 370 22.58 -11.54 17.11
N LYS A 371 22.43 -12.07 18.34
CA LYS A 371 21.93 -11.29 19.48
C LYS A 371 22.64 -9.93 19.53
N GLN A 372 21.87 -8.85 19.54
CA GLN A 372 22.36 -7.48 19.57
C GLN A 372 21.61 -6.67 20.62
N ASP A 373 22.37 -5.84 21.34
CA ASP A 373 21.86 -4.92 22.34
C ASP A 373 22.03 -3.48 21.82
N PHE A 374 20.96 -2.69 21.93
CA PHE A 374 20.91 -1.30 21.49
C PHE A 374 20.53 -0.42 22.68
N GLU A 375 21.33 0.61 22.96
CA GLU A 375 20.88 1.68 23.85
C GLU A 375 19.91 2.58 23.07
N VAL A 376 18.66 2.63 23.51
CA VAL A 376 17.63 3.49 22.95
C VAL A 376 17.42 4.67 23.89
N LYS A 377 17.75 5.88 23.40
CA LYS A 377 17.55 7.12 24.15
C LYS A 377 16.17 7.68 23.90
N PHE A 378 15.55 8.21 24.95
CA PHE A 378 14.32 8.98 24.83
C PHE A 378 14.63 10.38 24.27
N ASP A 379 13.70 10.96 23.51
CA ASP A 379 13.85 12.32 22.97
C ASP A 379 13.89 13.35 24.12
N ARG A 380 13.20 13.05 25.22
CA ARG A 380 13.18 13.83 26.45
C ARG A 380 13.36 12.91 27.65
N ALA A 381 14.14 13.34 28.63
CA ALA A 381 14.25 12.66 29.91
C ALA A 381 12.89 12.60 30.63
N PHE A 382 12.56 11.44 31.20
CA PHE A 382 11.45 11.31 32.15
C PHE A 382 11.86 11.85 33.54
N PRO A 383 10.89 12.12 34.44
CA PRO A 383 11.21 12.53 35.82
C PRO A 383 12.16 11.55 36.51
N THR A 384 13.21 12.10 37.15
CA THR A 384 14.36 11.33 37.69
C THR A 384 14.01 10.31 38.77
N ASP A 385 12.85 10.49 39.41
CA ASP A 385 12.31 9.67 40.49
C ASP A 385 11.44 8.51 40.00
N SER A 386 11.13 8.43 38.70
CA SER A 386 10.26 7.39 38.15
C SER A 386 10.62 7.02 36.71
N PRO A 387 11.48 5.98 36.51
CA PRO A 387 11.74 5.44 35.19
C PRO A 387 10.42 5.03 34.49
N PRO A 388 10.30 5.27 33.18
CA PRO A 388 9.07 5.01 32.45
C PRO A 388 8.77 3.51 32.34
N ALA A 389 7.51 3.18 32.06
CA ALA A 389 7.16 1.89 31.51
C ALA A 389 7.44 1.89 30.01
N VAL A 390 7.93 0.77 29.47
CA VAL A 390 8.28 0.60 28.04
C VAL A 390 7.53 -0.58 27.45
N ILE A 391 7.07 -0.40 26.22
CA ILE A 391 6.36 -1.39 25.41
C ILE A 391 7.10 -1.54 24.09
N LEU A 392 7.20 -2.77 23.58
CA LEU A 392 7.85 -3.08 22.32
C LEU A 392 6.87 -3.80 21.39
N TRP A 393 6.75 -3.30 20.17
CA TRP A 393 6.06 -3.99 19.09
C TRP A 393 7.02 -4.30 17.96
N LEU A 394 6.89 -5.51 17.42
CA LEU A 394 7.51 -5.87 16.16
C LEU A 394 6.80 -5.10 15.06
N ARG A 395 7.53 -4.20 14.41
CA ARG A 395 7.05 -3.42 13.27
C ARG A 395 7.27 -4.18 11.96
N GLY A 396 8.31 -4.98 11.89
CA GLY A 396 8.69 -5.70 10.68
C GLY A 396 9.97 -6.49 10.84
N PHE A 397 10.27 -7.32 9.85
CA PHE A 397 11.46 -8.16 9.85
C PHE A 397 11.82 -8.65 8.45
N HIS A 398 13.05 -9.14 8.31
CA HIS A 398 13.52 -9.98 7.22
C HIS A 398 14.18 -11.23 7.83
N LEU A 399 13.51 -12.37 7.68
CA LEU A 399 14.02 -13.68 8.05
C LEU A 399 14.38 -14.46 6.79
N GLY A 400 15.54 -15.11 6.79
CA GLY A 400 15.99 -15.95 5.69
C GLY A 400 16.11 -17.42 6.07
N HIS A 401 16.12 -18.25 5.03
CA HIS A 401 16.45 -19.67 5.14
C HIS A 401 17.94 -19.84 5.42
N ARG A 402 18.30 -20.86 6.19
CA ARG A 402 19.70 -21.25 6.37
C ARG A 402 20.09 -22.16 5.20
N GLU A 403 21.05 -21.75 4.36
CA GLU A 403 21.58 -22.64 3.32
C GLU A 403 22.30 -23.84 3.97
N VAL A 404 21.79 -25.05 3.81
CA VAL A 404 22.41 -26.29 4.30
C VAL A 404 23.19 -26.95 3.16
N GLY A 405 24.37 -26.40 2.81
CA GLY A 405 25.23 -26.92 1.76
C GLY A 405 24.58 -26.93 0.36
N HIS A 406 25.23 -27.52 -0.64
CA HIS A 406 24.79 -27.57 -2.05
C HIS A 406 23.47 -28.35 -2.30
N ARG A 407 22.63 -28.56 -1.29
CA ARG A 407 21.28 -29.06 -1.43
C ARG A 407 20.32 -27.91 -1.17
N GLU A 408 19.51 -27.54 -2.16
CA GLU A 408 18.25 -26.87 -1.90
C GLU A 408 17.54 -27.62 -0.79
N GLN A 409 17.15 -26.91 0.27
CA GLN A 409 16.47 -27.52 1.40
C GLN A 409 15.17 -28.17 0.88
N THR A 410 15.12 -29.50 0.89
CA THR A 410 14.01 -30.25 0.31
C THR A 410 12.73 -29.98 1.07
N GLN A 411 11.66 -29.76 0.33
CA GLN A 411 10.29 -29.61 0.79
C GLN A 411 9.95 -30.67 1.86
N GLY A 412 9.81 -30.26 3.14
CA GLY A 412 9.42 -31.17 4.24
C GLY A 412 10.29 -31.17 5.51
N GLU A 413 11.44 -30.48 5.54
CA GLU A 413 12.13 -30.23 6.81
C GLU A 413 11.39 -29.15 7.63
N ASN A 414 11.18 -29.37 8.93
CA ASN A 414 10.51 -28.40 9.81
C ASN A 414 11.33 -27.10 9.87
N LEU A 415 10.89 -26.06 9.17
CA LEU A 415 11.49 -24.73 9.25
C LEU A 415 11.08 -24.11 10.59
N SER A 416 12.06 -23.67 11.38
CA SER A 416 11.79 -22.89 12.58
C SER A 416 12.08 -21.43 12.31
N TRP A 417 11.10 -20.59 12.63
CA TRP A 417 11.14 -19.16 12.45
C TRP A 417 10.87 -18.49 13.77
N GLY A 418 11.70 -17.51 14.12
CA GLY A 418 11.43 -16.68 15.27
C GLY A 418 12.39 -15.52 15.46
N ILE A 419 11.88 -14.59 16.24
CA ILE A 419 12.55 -13.39 16.68
C ILE A 419 12.06 -13.09 18.11
N ARG A 420 13.00 -12.73 18.98
CA ARG A 420 12.72 -12.30 20.34
C ARG A 420 13.16 -10.85 20.52
N LEU A 421 12.26 -10.07 21.08
CA LEU A 421 12.50 -8.70 21.52
C LEU A 421 12.35 -8.65 23.04
N SER A 422 13.32 -8.06 23.73
CA SER A 422 13.24 -7.80 25.16
C SER A 422 13.89 -6.46 25.49
N TYR A 423 13.59 -5.90 26.65
CA TYR A 423 14.29 -4.72 27.15
C TYR A 423 14.68 -4.89 28.61
N ASP A 424 15.72 -4.18 29.02
CA ASP A 424 16.14 -4.04 30.41
C ASP A 424 16.77 -2.66 30.66
N LYS A 425 17.33 -2.47 31.86
CA LYS A 425 18.10 -1.27 32.26
C LYS A 425 17.40 0.05 31.92
N VAL A 426 16.10 0.12 32.22
CA VAL A 426 15.31 1.34 32.01
C VAL A 426 15.75 2.41 32.99
N THR A 427 16.24 3.52 32.45
CA THR A 427 16.56 4.75 33.17
C THR A 427 15.60 5.86 32.76
N CYS A 428 15.80 7.07 33.27
CA CYS A 428 14.98 8.22 32.87
C CYS A 428 15.34 8.74 31.47
N ASP A 429 16.51 8.40 30.94
CA ASP A 429 17.04 8.91 29.67
C ASP A 429 17.08 7.85 28.57
N SER A 430 17.12 6.56 28.93
CA SER A 430 17.27 5.46 27.99
C SER A 430 16.79 4.12 28.53
N PHE A 431 16.71 3.14 27.64
CA PHE A 431 16.61 1.72 27.98
C PHE A 431 17.50 0.90 27.04
N GLN A 432 17.83 -0.33 27.44
CA GLN A 432 18.54 -1.26 26.57
C GLN A 432 17.52 -2.19 25.89
N LEU A 433 17.48 -2.17 24.56
CA LEU A 433 16.70 -3.07 23.71
C LEU A 433 17.60 -4.23 23.25
N THR A 434 17.15 -5.45 23.47
CA THR A 434 17.79 -6.66 22.95
C THR A 434 16.96 -7.27 21.84
N ILE A 435 17.61 -7.58 20.72
CA ILE A 435 17.03 -8.32 19.59
C ILE A 435 17.80 -9.63 19.45
N GLU A 436 17.11 -10.75 19.50
CA GLU A 436 17.69 -12.09 19.43
C GLU A 436 16.99 -12.93 18.35
N PRO A 437 17.73 -13.50 17.37
CA PRO A 437 17.16 -14.50 16.48
C PRO A 437 16.84 -15.77 17.27
N GLU A 438 15.67 -16.37 17.04
CA GLU A 438 15.38 -17.69 17.58
C GLU A 438 15.98 -18.78 16.68
N SER A 439 16.33 -19.93 17.28
CA SER A 439 17.00 -21.04 16.60
C SER A 439 16.27 -21.50 15.33
N GLY A 440 16.95 -21.54 14.19
CA GLY A 440 16.49 -22.22 12.97
C GLY A 440 16.35 -21.33 11.73
N ASN A 441 16.28 -20.01 11.90
CA ASN A 441 16.29 -19.03 10.81
C ASN A 441 17.54 -18.13 10.85
N LEU A 442 17.78 -17.42 9.75
CA LEU A 442 18.67 -16.26 9.70
C LEU A 442 17.84 -15.00 9.92
N LEU A 443 18.25 -14.11 10.82
CA LEU A 443 17.65 -12.78 10.96
C LEU A 443 18.54 -11.77 10.25
N TYR A 444 18.01 -11.06 9.26
CA TYR A 444 18.78 -10.06 8.50
C TYR A 444 18.40 -8.62 8.84
N ARG A 445 17.14 -8.40 9.22
CA ARG A 445 16.62 -7.08 9.63
C ARG A 445 15.50 -7.26 10.63
N ALA A 446 15.49 -6.44 11.66
CA ALA A 446 14.39 -6.30 12.60
C ALA A 446 13.99 -4.83 12.66
N MET A 447 12.69 -4.57 12.67
CA MET A 447 12.12 -3.25 12.83
C MET A 447 11.26 -3.29 14.08
N VAL A 448 11.55 -2.41 15.03
CA VAL A 448 10.90 -2.38 16.34
C VAL A 448 10.30 -1.00 16.55
N THR A 449 9.06 -0.95 16.99
CA THR A 449 8.44 0.26 17.53
C THR A 449 8.46 0.16 19.05
N TRP A 450 8.88 1.23 19.72
CA TRP A 450 8.79 1.33 21.18
C TRP A 450 7.84 2.47 21.57
N ILE A 451 7.16 2.29 22.70
CA ILE A 451 6.31 3.31 23.35
C ILE A 451 6.73 3.37 24.82
N ALA A 452 6.92 4.59 25.33
CA ALA A 452 7.28 4.85 26.72
C ALA A 452 6.35 5.88 27.35
N TYR A 453 6.02 5.69 28.62
CA TYR A 453 5.16 6.59 29.40
C TYR A 453 5.55 6.58 30.89
N PRO A 454 5.21 7.62 31.67
CA PRO A 454 5.52 7.65 33.10
C PRO A 454 4.81 6.49 33.79
N LYS A 455 5.55 5.63 34.50
CA LYS A 455 4.98 4.43 35.12
C LYS A 455 3.87 4.75 36.15
N ALA A 456 3.92 5.94 36.75
CA ALA A 456 2.92 6.44 37.69
C ALA A 456 1.72 7.15 37.02
N LYS A 457 1.64 7.18 35.69
CA LYS A 457 0.53 7.84 34.98
C LYS A 457 -0.78 7.10 35.29
N ILE A 458 -1.71 7.83 35.91
CA ILE A 458 -3.03 7.31 36.31
C ILE A 458 -3.82 6.89 35.06
N GLY A 459 -4.48 5.73 35.15
CA GLY A 459 -5.35 5.23 34.09
C GLY A 459 -4.60 4.63 32.91
N VAL A 460 -3.31 4.29 33.07
CA VAL A 460 -2.50 3.70 31.99
C VAL A 460 -1.85 2.43 32.49
N PHE A 461 -2.07 1.35 31.75
CA PHE A 461 -1.59 0.02 32.09
C PHE A 461 -0.96 -0.63 30.88
N SER A 462 0.10 -1.40 31.08
CA SER A 462 0.72 -2.16 30.00
C SER A 462 1.28 -3.46 30.52
N GLY A 463 1.32 -4.47 29.66
CA GLY A 463 1.87 -5.77 30.01
C GLY A 463 2.29 -6.56 28.79
N VAL A 464 2.91 -7.70 29.08
CA VAL A 464 3.25 -8.71 28.07
C VAL A 464 2.47 -9.98 28.39
N VAL A 465 1.90 -10.57 27.35
CA VAL A 465 1.16 -11.82 27.41
C VAL A 465 1.91 -12.83 26.55
N ASP A 466 2.47 -13.86 27.20
CA ASP A 466 3.16 -14.97 26.54
C ASP A 466 2.18 -16.10 26.20
N SER A 467 2.35 -16.73 25.04
CA SER A 467 1.51 -17.83 24.56
C SER A 467 1.55 -19.06 25.48
N GLN A 468 2.60 -19.17 26.29
CA GLN A 468 2.78 -20.23 27.27
C GLN A 468 1.87 -20.04 28.51
N ASP A 469 1.43 -18.81 28.77
CA ASP A 469 0.46 -18.50 29.82
C ASP A 469 -0.99 -18.73 29.36
N LEU A 470 -1.18 -19.05 28.07
CA LEU A 470 -2.49 -19.10 27.45
C LEU A 470 -3.09 -20.49 27.50
N LYS A 471 -4.38 -20.55 27.83
CA LYS A 471 -5.15 -21.79 27.68
C LYS A 471 -5.27 -22.08 26.19
N GLN A 472 -4.85 -23.27 25.76
CA GLN A 472 -5.09 -23.73 24.40
C GLN A 472 -6.59 -23.96 24.21
N VAL A 473 -7.18 -23.30 23.21
CA VAL A 473 -8.60 -23.42 22.88
C VAL A 473 -8.74 -24.05 21.50
N LYS A 474 -9.60 -25.08 21.39
CA LYS A 474 -10.10 -25.59 20.11
C LYS A 474 -11.43 -24.89 19.82
N TRP A 475 -11.46 -24.00 18.84
CA TRP A 475 -12.68 -23.33 18.43
C TRP A 475 -13.56 -24.30 17.64
N GLY A 476 -14.72 -24.68 18.19
CA GLY A 476 -15.59 -25.74 17.65
C GLY A 476 -16.16 -25.50 16.24
N TRP A 477 -16.01 -24.29 15.70
CA TRP A 477 -16.57 -23.88 14.41
C TRP A 477 -15.56 -23.89 13.25
N SER A 478 -14.25 -24.09 13.51
CA SER A 478 -13.25 -24.02 12.45
C SER A 478 -13.02 -25.38 11.79
N LYS A 479 -13.31 -25.48 10.48
CA LYS A 479 -12.87 -26.61 9.64
C LYS A 479 -11.33 -26.68 9.50
N ASP A 480 -10.62 -25.61 9.88
CA ASP A 480 -9.16 -25.48 9.89
C ASP A 480 -8.54 -26.06 11.17
N ARG A 481 -7.29 -26.54 11.10
CA ARG A 481 -6.44 -26.89 12.27
C ARG A 481 -6.01 -25.64 13.05
N ARG A 482 -6.94 -24.76 13.43
CA ARG A 482 -6.66 -23.55 14.22
C ARG A 482 -6.26 -23.93 15.63
N ARG A 483 -5.15 -23.35 16.10
CA ARG A 483 -4.67 -23.49 17.48
C ARG A 483 -4.78 -22.12 18.12
N GLY A 484 -5.80 -21.96 18.96
CA GLY A 484 -6.07 -20.73 19.68
C GLY A 484 -5.43 -20.73 21.06
N TYR A 485 -5.03 -19.55 21.50
CA TYR A 485 -4.45 -19.27 22.78
C TYR A 485 -5.10 -17.98 23.30
N GLN A 486 -5.53 -17.94 24.56
CA GLN A 486 -6.10 -16.71 25.15
C GLN A 486 -5.69 -16.48 26.60
N LYS A 487 -5.52 -15.20 26.99
CA LYS A 487 -5.34 -14.73 28.37
C LYS A 487 -6.44 -13.74 28.68
N PHE A 488 -6.98 -13.88 29.88
CA PHE A 488 -7.85 -12.87 30.43
C PHE A 488 -7.01 -11.80 31.15
N VAL A 489 -7.30 -10.54 30.91
CA VAL A 489 -6.69 -9.42 31.63
C VAL A 489 -7.81 -8.67 32.34
N ASP A 490 -7.64 -8.49 33.65
CA ASP A 490 -8.55 -7.74 34.52
C ASP A 490 -7.77 -6.59 35.16
N LEU A 491 -8.15 -5.36 34.85
CA LEU A 491 -7.48 -4.15 35.34
C LEU A 491 -8.17 -3.54 36.57
N SER A 492 -9.28 -4.12 37.06
CA SER A 492 -10.14 -3.51 38.08
C SER A 492 -9.37 -3.12 39.36
N GLU A 493 -8.55 -4.04 39.90
CA GLU A 493 -7.76 -3.79 41.11
C GLU A 493 -6.66 -2.74 40.89
N ALA A 494 -5.97 -2.82 39.75
CA ALA A 494 -4.89 -1.89 39.41
C ALA A 494 -5.41 -0.47 39.17
N LYS A 495 -6.59 -0.36 38.53
CA LYS A 495 -7.34 0.88 38.32
C LYS A 495 -7.76 1.50 39.66
N ALA A 496 -8.35 0.70 40.56
CA ALA A 496 -8.74 1.15 41.88
C ALA A 496 -7.53 1.64 42.71
N ALA A 497 -6.40 0.92 42.64
CA ALA A 497 -5.17 1.29 43.34
C ALA A 497 -4.57 2.63 42.87
N GLN A 498 -4.76 2.99 41.61
CA GLN A 498 -4.36 4.31 41.08
C GLN A 498 -5.40 5.42 41.33
N GLY A 499 -6.57 5.08 41.88
CA GLY A 499 -7.68 6.03 42.04
C GLY A 499 -8.27 6.51 40.71
N CYS A 500 -8.16 5.72 39.64
CA CYS A 500 -8.70 6.07 38.32
C CYS A 500 -10.22 5.88 38.30
N THR A 501 -10.97 6.95 38.03
CA THR A 501 -12.44 6.95 38.00
C THR A 501 -13.03 6.86 36.60
N ALA A 502 -12.20 6.88 35.56
CA ALA A 502 -12.64 6.78 34.18
C ALA A 502 -13.27 5.40 33.89
N SER A 503 -14.30 5.38 33.06
CA SER A 503 -15.08 4.16 32.77
C SER A 503 -14.79 3.57 31.41
N ASP A 504 -14.39 4.39 30.43
CA ASP A 504 -13.99 3.91 29.11
C ASP A 504 -12.48 3.80 29.02
N PHE A 505 -12.00 2.82 28.25
CA PHE A 505 -10.58 2.64 27.99
C PHE A 505 -10.36 2.09 26.60
N ARG A 506 -9.29 2.55 25.94
CA ARG A 506 -8.78 1.94 24.72
C ARG A 506 -7.70 0.94 25.05
N VAL A 507 -7.60 -0.13 24.26
CA VAL A 507 -6.47 -1.07 24.32
C VAL A 507 -5.92 -1.25 22.93
N CYS A 508 -4.61 -1.09 22.79
CA CYS A 508 -3.89 -1.48 21.59
C CYS A 508 -2.85 -2.54 21.95
N ALA A 509 -2.59 -3.46 21.04
CA ALA A 509 -1.64 -4.54 21.28
C ALA A 509 -0.96 -4.96 19.99
N GLY A 510 0.30 -5.35 20.09
CA GLY A 510 1.12 -5.76 18.97
C GLY A 510 1.96 -6.98 19.31
N ILE A 511 2.30 -7.77 18.30
CA ILE A 511 3.22 -8.90 18.42
C ILE A 511 4.58 -8.36 18.86
N THR A 512 5.12 -8.90 19.94
CA THR A 512 6.45 -8.56 20.46
C THR A 512 7.48 -9.60 20.03
N SER A 513 7.13 -10.88 20.05
CA SER A 513 8.05 -11.98 19.77
C SER A 513 7.27 -13.19 19.27
N PHE A 514 7.93 -14.04 18.49
CA PHE A 514 7.37 -15.33 18.09
C PHE A 514 8.47 -16.36 17.84
N LYS A 515 8.07 -17.62 17.98
CA LYS A 515 8.80 -18.82 17.60
C LYS A 515 7.77 -19.87 17.21
N PHE A 516 7.85 -20.32 15.99
CA PHE A 516 7.01 -21.42 15.53
C PHE A 516 7.83 -22.34 14.63
N THR A 517 7.39 -23.58 14.54
CA THR A 517 7.80 -24.52 13.49
C THR A 517 6.73 -24.50 12.42
N ALA A 518 7.09 -24.24 11.17
CA ALA A 518 6.18 -24.33 10.04
C ALA A 518 6.74 -25.28 8.99
N VAL A 519 5.85 -26.11 8.44
CA VAL A 519 6.16 -26.96 7.29
C VAL A 519 6.01 -26.20 5.97
N ASP A 520 5.22 -25.12 5.99
CA ASP A 520 4.90 -24.28 4.83
C ASP A 520 4.88 -22.81 5.29
N ASN A 521 3.74 -22.12 5.25
CA ASN A 521 3.66 -20.69 5.60
C ASN A 521 3.83 -20.36 7.09
N LEU A 522 4.30 -19.14 7.35
CA LEU A 522 4.23 -18.46 8.64
C LEU A 522 2.86 -17.82 8.79
N ARG A 523 2.08 -18.24 9.80
CA ARG A 523 0.76 -17.68 10.12
C ARG A 523 0.62 -17.43 11.61
N LEU A 524 0.41 -16.18 11.97
CA LEU A 524 0.15 -15.74 13.34
C LEU A 524 -0.80 -14.56 13.31
N HIS A 525 -1.84 -14.61 14.13
CA HIS A 525 -2.74 -13.49 14.40
C HIS A 525 -2.80 -13.26 15.90
N ALA A 526 -2.77 -11.99 16.31
CA ALA A 526 -2.97 -11.52 17.67
C ALA A 526 -4.09 -10.47 17.68
N ASP A 527 -4.97 -10.58 18.66
CA ASP A 527 -6.20 -9.81 18.74
C ASP A 527 -6.53 -9.43 20.21
N ILE A 528 -7.26 -8.33 20.36
CA ILE A 528 -7.84 -7.87 21.62
C ILE A 528 -9.36 -7.84 21.50
N GLU A 529 -10.02 -8.62 22.33
CA GLU A 529 -11.49 -8.57 22.45
C GLU A 529 -11.85 -7.95 23.80
N LYS A 530 -12.40 -6.74 23.79
CA LYS A 530 -13.06 -6.18 24.97
C LYS A 530 -14.33 -6.98 25.25
N LEU A 531 -14.65 -7.14 26.53
CA LEU A 531 -15.94 -7.72 26.89
C LEU A 531 -17.00 -6.62 26.83
N ASP A 532 -17.71 -6.54 25.71
CA ASP A 532 -18.84 -5.63 25.57
C ASP A 532 -20.05 -6.22 26.31
N GLY A 533 -20.11 -6.01 27.62
CA GLY A 533 -21.33 -6.21 28.39
C GLY A 533 -22.11 -4.91 28.41
N GLU A 534 -22.99 -4.66 27.43
CA GLU A 534 -24.03 -3.65 27.61
C GLU A 534 -24.79 -3.95 28.91
N GLY A 535 -24.52 -3.16 29.96
CA GLY A 535 -25.17 -3.28 31.26
C GLY A 535 -24.52 -4.22 32.28
N ASP A 536 -23.31 -4.76 32.05
CA ASP A 536 -22.55 -5.51 33.06
C ASP A 536 -21.37 -4.68 33.61
N PRO A 537 -21.48 -4.10 34.83
CA PRO A 537 -20.39 -3.35 35.46
C PRO A 537 -19.11 -4.17 35.63
N ASP A 538 -19.21 -5.50 35.70
CA ASP A 538 -18.06 -6.40 35.86
C ASP A 538 -17.29 -6.63 34.55
N SER A 539 -17.71 -6.04 33.43
CA SER A 539 -17.04 -6.17 32.12
C SER A 539 -16.16 -4.97 31.72
N MET A 540 -16.33 -3.83 32.40
CA MET A 540 -15.82 -2.50 31.99
C MET A 540 -14.30 -2.30 32.08
N ASP A 541 -13.56 -3.23 32.69
CA ASP A 541 -12.11 -3.14 32.93
C ASP A 541 -11.35 -4.37 32.41
N LYS A 542 -12.00 -5.17 31.55
CA LYS A 542 -11.58 -6.53 31.25
C LYS A 542 -11.54 -6.78 29.74
N PHE A 543 -10.53 -7.52 29.30
CA PHE A 543 -10.36 -7.88 27.90
C PHE A 543 -9.61 -9.20 27.73
N TRP A 544 -9.79 -9.83 26.58
CA TRP A 544 -9.03 -10.98 26.15
C TRP A 544 -7.86 -10.55 25.28
N VAL A 545 -6.68 -11.10 25.57
CA VAL A 545 -5.58 -11.15 24.60
C VAL A 545 -5.60 -12.51 23.95
N ARG A 546 -5.81 -12.56 22.64
CA ARG A 546 -5.92 -13.80 21.87
C ARG A 546 -4.80 -13.91 20.85
N MET A 547 -4.35 -15.14 20.63
CA MET A 547 -3.41 -15.47 19.58
C MET A 547 -3.86 -16.76 18.90
N TRP A 548 -3.71 -16.85 17.59
CA TRP A 548 -3.92 -18.12 16.91
C TRP A 548 -3.04 -18.29 15.68
N THR A 549 -2.80 -19.55 15.38
CA THR A 549 -2.23 -20.00 14.11
C THR A 549 -3.23 -20.90 13.40
N TRP A 550 -3.05 -21.08 12.09
CA TRP A 550 -3.91 -21.95 11.28
C TRP A 550 -3.09 -22.83 10.33
N ASN A 551 -3.74 -23.85 9.80
CA ASN A 551 -3.15 -24.86 8.90
C ASN A 551 -1.95 -25.58 9.54
N GLN A 552 -0.76 -25.48 8.93
CA GLN A 552 0.45 -26.22 9.32
C GLN A 552 1.45 -25.38 10.13
N SER A 553 1.07 -24.18 10.56
CA SER A 553 1.93 -23.31 11.38
C SER A 553 1.76 -23.68 12.87
N ASP A 554 2.82 -24.17 13.50
CA ASP A 554 2.82 -24.67 14.88
C ASP A 554 3.53 -23.73 15.85
N LEU A 555 2.76 -23.03 16.68
CA LEU A 555 3.26 -22.03 17.61
C LEU A 555 3.96 -22.69 18.81
N ASN A 556 5.28 -22.52 18.92
CA ASN A 556 6.04 -22.93 20.10
C ASN A 556 5.92 -21.87 21.20
N LYS A 557 6.13 -20.60 20.84
CA LYS A 557 6.03 -19.44 21.72
C LYS A 557 5.66 -18.20 20.91
N ALA A 558 4.84 -17.33 21.45
CA ALA A 558 4.79 -15.94 21.00
C ALA A 558 4.38 -15.04 22.15
N SER A 559 4.61 -13.74 22.00
CA SER A 559 4.35 -12.76 23.04
C SER A 559 3.68 -11.55 22.39
N VAL A 560 2.65 -11.03 23.04
CA VAL A 560 1.94 -9.81 22.66
C VAL A 560 2.10 -8.80 23.79
N SER A 561 2.48 -7.58 23.47
CA SER A 561 2.47 -6.50 24.45
C SER A 561 1.30 -5.56 24.18
N TYR A 562 0.63 -5.13 25.25
CA TYR A 562 -0.53 -4.26 25.18
C TYR A 562 -0.32 -2.96 25.96
N LEU A 563 -1.04 -1.93 25.55
CA LEU A 563 -1.22 -0.66 26.25
C LEU A 563 -2.72 -0.40 26.38
N ALA A 564 -3.19 -0.28 27.62
CA ALA A 564 -4.54 0.11 27.97
C ALA A 564 -4.52 1.55 28.52
N GLU A 565 -5.32 2.43 27.95
CA GLU A 565 -5.45 3.83 28.40
C GLU A 565 -6.92 4.15 28.64
N TYR A 566 -7.24 4.49 29.88
CA TYR A 566 -8.54 5.00 30.29
C TYR A 566 -8.72 6.46 29.84
N ARG A 567 -9.92 6.79 29.36
CA ARG A 567 -10.27 8.08 28.77
C ARG A 567 -11.39 8.78 29.53
#